data_AF-A0A2A9FVL8-F1
#
_entry.id   AF-A0A2A9FVL8-F1
#
_cell.length_a   1.000
_cell.length_b   1.000
_cell.length_c   1.000
_cell.angle_alpha   90.00
_cell.angle_beta   90.00
_cell.angle_gamma   90.00
#
_symmetry.space_group_name_H-M   'P 1'
#
loop_
_entity.id
_entity.type
_entity.pdbx_description
1 polymer ?
#
loop_
_entity_poly.entity_id
_entity_poly.type
_entity_poly.pdbx_seq_one_letter_code
_entity_poly.pdbx_strand_id
1 'polypeptide(L)'
;MIVEAVDYGRDAAKPETNLWSEALRLLVSDARSFWQGEHTRDFDAENYHLEQAFDDVVRCGPMLRHCCGFLDLEPDWLSEGFIRWCEEV
;
A
#
# COMPACT_ATOMS: atom_id res chain seq x y z
N MET A 1 18.76 -18.95 -39.21
CA MET A 1 17.39 -18.47 -38.91
C MET A 1 17.08 -18.90 -37.49
N ILE A 2 17.53 -18.10 -36.52
CA ILE A 2 17.53 -18.43 -35.09
C ILE A 2 16.62 -17.40 -34.41
N VAL A 3 15.47 -17.90 -33.95
CA VAL A 3 14.57 -17.41 -32.90
C VAL A 3 14.61 -15.91 -32.54
N GLU A 4 13.66 -15.16 -33.08
CA GLU A 4 13.11 -13.96 -32.43
C GLU A 4 11.71 -14.28 -31.91
N ALA A 5 11.64 -15.10 -30.87
CA ALA A 5 10.56 -15.01 -29.90
C ALA A 5 11.06 -14.05 -28.81
N VAL A 6 11.09 -12.76 -29.14
CA VAL A 6 11.43 -11.70 -28.19
C VAL A 6 10.40 -11.77 -27.06
N ASP A 7 10.94 -11.78 -25.85
CA ASP A 7 10.37 -11.91 -24.52
C ASP A 7 9.30 -10.83 -24.21
N TYR A 8 8.26 -10.71 -25.02
CA TYR A 8 7.21 -9.69 -24.88
C TYR A 8 6.28 -9.94 -23.69
N GLY A 9 6.38 -11.11 -23.04
CA GLY A 9 5.50 -11.51 -21.92
C GLY A 9 6.05 -11.20 -20.53
N ARG A 10 7.36 -10.96 -20.37
CA ARG A 10 8.01 -10.88 -19.05
C ARG A 10 8.06 -9.46 -18.47
N ASP A 11 7.87 -8.45 -19.32
CA ASP A 11 7.89 -7.04 -18.92
C ASP A 11 6.49 -6.42 -18.77
N ALA A 12 5.44 -7.06 -19.31
CA ALA A 12 4.07 -6.55 -19.23
C ALA A 12 3.48 -6.60 -17.80
N ALA A 13 4.02 -7.47 -16.93
CA ALA A 13 3.63 -7.55 -15.52
C ALA A 13 4.23 -6.44 -14.64
N LYS A 14 5.27 -5.74 -15.11
CA LYS A 14 6.02 -4.77 -14.29
C LYS A 14 5.24 -3.47 -14.01
N PRO A 15 4.54 -2.83 -14.96
CA PRO A 15 3.91 -1.53 -14.71
C PRO A 15 2.77 -1.61 -13.68
N GLU A 16 1.91 -2.63 -13.78
CA GLU A 16 0.78 -2.80 -12.86
C GLU A 16 1.25 -3.21 -11.47
N THR A 17 2.17 -4.18 -11.37
CA THR A 17 2.78 -4.56 -10.09
C THR A 17 3.47 -3.36 -9.42
N ASN A 18 4.20 -2.55 -10.19
CA ASN A 18 4.86 -1.35 -9.67
C ASN A 18 3.86 -0.30 -9.20
N LEU A 19 2.78 -0.09 -9.96
CA LEU A 19 1.72 0.83 -9.59
C LEU A 19 1.09 0.44 -8.26
N TRP A 20 0.70 -0.82 -8.10
CA TRP A 20 0.05 -1.28 -6.87
C TRP A 20 1.02 -1.38 -5.70
N SER A 21 2.29 -1.69 -5.95
CA SER A 21 3.34 -1.63 -4.92
C SER A 21 3.51 -0.20 -4.40
N GLU A 22 3.50 0.78 -5.30
CA GLU A 22 3.62 2.19 -4.93
C GLU A 22 2.35 2.71 -4.23
N ALA A 23 1.17 2.30 -4.69
CA ALA A 23 -0.09 2.61 -4.02
C ALA A 23 -0.14 2.05 -2.59
N LEU A 24 0.30 0.79 -2.40
CA LEU A 24 0.42 0.18 -1.08
C LEU A 24 1.45 0.92 -0.20
N ARG A 25 2.59 1.32 -0.78
CA ARG A 25 3.62 2.08 -0.07
C ARG A 25 3.08 3.42 0.44
N LEU A 26 2.33 4.14 -0.39
CA LEU A 26 1.70 5.40 -0.01
C LEU A 26 0.64 5.20 1.08
N LEU A 27 -0.24 4.20 0.92
CA LEU A 27 -1.27 3.87 1.92
C LEU A 27 -0.66 3.59 3.31
N VAL A 28 0.40 2.77 3.36
CA VAL A 28 1.10 2.46 4.62
C VAL A 28 1.83 3.68 5.17
N SER A 29 2.40 4.53 4.31
CA SER A 29 3.05 5.78 4.72
C SER A 29 2.06 6.74 5.38
N ASP A 30 0.90 6.95 4.77
CA ASP A 30 -0.14 7.84 5.28
C ASP A 30 -0.71 7.33 6.61
N ALA A 31 -0.97 6.02 6.70
CA ALA A 31 -1.36 5.37 7.94
C ALA A 31 -0.31 5.56 9.04
N ARG A 32 0.99 5.49 8.69
CA ARG A 32 2.07 5.70 9.64
C ARG A 32 2.16 7.15 10.13
N SER A 33 2.03 8.12 9.21
CA SER A 33 2.00 9.53 9.56
C SER A 33 0.85 9.84 10.52
N PHE A 34 -0.35 9.27 10.29
CA PHE A 34 -1.46 9.37 11.22
C PHE A 34 -1.09 8.83 12.62
N TRP A 35 -0.54 7.62 12.70
CA TRP A 35 -0.13 7.01 13.97
C TRP A 35 0.87 7.86 14.75
N GLN A 36 1.82 8.49 14.05
CA GLN A 36 2.84 9.35 14.66
C GLN A 36 2.29 10.73 15.08
N GLY A 37 1.01 11.02 14.82
CA GLY A 37 0.42 12.33 15.06
C GLY A 37 1.01 13.41 14.15
N GLU A 38 1.52 13.04 12.98
CA GLU A 38 1.90 14.01 11.96
C GLU A 38 0.63 14.65 11.40
N HIS A 39 0.54 15.97 11.54
CA HIS A 39 -0.53 16.76 10.95
C HIS A 39 0.08 17.61 9.85
N THR A 40 -0.51 17.60 8.67
CA THR A 40 -0.11 18.55 7.63
C THR A 40 -0.61 19.94 8.00
N ARG A 41 0.12 20.98 7.57
CA ARG A 41 -0.15 22.37 7.95
C ARG A 41 -1.42 22.94 7.30
N ASP A 42 -1.97 22.27 6.29
CA ASP A 42 -3.15 22.67 5.54
C ASP A 42 -4.36 21.78 5.92
N PHE A 43 -5.26 22.39 6.70
CA PHE A 43 -6.69 22.11 6.97
C PHE A 43 -7.28 20.73 6.59
N ASP A 44 -7.86 20.07 7.61
CA ASP A 44 -8.92 19.03 7.70
C ASP A 44 -9.00 17.91 6.64
N ALA A 45 -8.96 18.23 5.35
CA ALA A 45 -9.06 17.25 4.26
C ALA A 45 -7.85 16.31 4.24
N GLU A 46 -6.63 16.82 4.42
CA GLU A 46 -5.43 15.97 4.44
C GLU A 46 -5.39 15.09 5.69
N ASN A 47 -5.75 15.63 6.86
CA ASN A 47 -5.86 14.82 8.08
C ASN A 47 -6.92 13.71 7.95
N TYR A 48 -8.04 14.00 7.28
CA TYR A 48 -9.08 13.01 7.02
C TYR A 48 -8.56 11.87 6.13
N HIS A 49 -7.71 12.18 5.13
CA HIS A 49 -7.08 11.15 4.30
C HIS A 49 -6.11 10.27 5.09
N LEU A 50 -5.32 10.84 6.00
CA LEU A 50 -4.42 10.10 6.88
C LEU A 50 -5.20 9.16 7.83
N GLU A 51 -6.29 9.66 8.44
CA GLU A 51 -7.17 8.86 9.30
C GLU A 51 -7.81 7.72 8.53
N GLN A 52 -8.33 7.97 7.32
CA GLN A 52 -8.90 6.93 6.47
C GLN A 52 -7.87 5.86 6.07
N ALA A 53 -6.66 6.27 5.71
CA ALA A 53 -5.58 5.34 5.39
C ALA A 53 -5.23 4.46 6.59
N PHE A 54 -5.14 5.04 7.78
CA PHE A 54 -4.91 4.31 9.01
C PHE A 54 -6.03 3.31 9.33
N ASP A 55 -7.28 3.76 9.30
CA ASP A 55 -8.45 2.90 9.55
C ASP A 55 -8.52 1.74 8.54
N ASP A 56 -8.20 2.01 7.27
CA ASP A 56 -8.16 0.99 6.23
C ASP A 56 -7.05 -0.04 6.50
N VAL A 57 -5.82 0.39 6.82
CA VAL A 57 -4.71 -0.55 7.11
C VAL A 57 -4.98 -1.38 8.36
N VAL A 58 -5.44 -0.78 9.46
CA VAL A 58 -5.64 -1.46 10.75
C VAL A 58 -6.84 -2.42 10.73
N ARG A 59 -7.86 -2.15 9.91
CA ARG A 59 -9.08 -2.99 9.85
C ARG A 59 -9.13 -3.93 8.65
N CYS A 60 -8.02 -4.08 7.92
CA CYS A 60 -8.00 -4.78 6.64
C CYS A 60 -9.12 -4.28 5.71
N GLY A 61 -9.15 -2.98 5.49
CA GLY A 61 -10.14 -2.26 4.71
C GLY A 61 -10.04 -2.54 3.20
N PRO A 62 -10.99 -2.00 2.43
CA PRO A 62 -11.08 -2.26 1.01
C PRO A 62 -9.82 -1.85 0.23
N MET A 63 -9.14 -0.76 0.60
CA MET A 63 -7.99 -0.28 -0.15
C MET A 63 -6.78 -1.21 0.02
N LEU A 64 -6.49 -1.61 1.27
CA LEU A 64 -5.45 -2.57 1.58
C LEU A 64 -5.72 -3.91 0.87
N ARG A 65 -6.94 -4.44 0.95
CA ARG A 65 -7.31 -5.70 0.26
C ARG A 65 -7.18 -5.59 -1.26
N HIS A 66 -7.53 -4.44 -1.83
CA HIS A 66 -7.42 -4.23 -3.27
C HIS A 66 -5.96 -4.22 -3.73
N CYS A 67 -5.09 -3.46 -3.07
CA CYS A 67 -3.65 -3.46 -3.35
C CYS A 67 -3.05 -4.86 -3.18
N CYS A 68 -3.37 -5.54 -2.09
CA CYS A 68 -2.90 -6.90 -1.83
C CYS A 68 -3.34 -7.90 -2.90
N GLY A 69 -4.56 -7.79 -3.41
CA GLY A 69 -5.08 -8.65 -4.47
C GLY A 69 -4.30 -8.53 -5.79
N PHE A 70 -3.80 -7.34 -6.13
CA PHE A 70 -2.93 -7.15 -7.30
C PHE A 70 -1.49 -7.59 -7.08
N LEU A 71 -1.04 -7.66 -5.83
CA LEU A 71 0.33 -8.00 -5.46
C LEU A 71 0.49 -9.45 -4.98
N ASP A 72 -0.60 -10.22 -4.94
CA ASP A 72 -0.63 -11.59 -4.38
C ASP A 72 -0.10 -11.63 -2.92
N LEU A 73 -0.50 -10.65 -2.11
CA LEU A 73 -0.14 -10.52 -0.70
C LEU A 73 -1.34 -10.83 0.21
N GLU A 74 -1.06 -11.28 1.43
CA GLU A 74 -2.08 -11.50 2.46
C GLU A 74 -2.37 -10.21 3.25
N PRO A 75 -3.59 -9.63 3.16
CA PRO A 75 -3.92 -8.37 3.82
C PRO A 75 -3.84 -8.46 5.35
N ASP A 76 -4.25 -9.59 5.92
CA ASP A 76 -4.29 -9.77 7.38
C ASP A 76 -2.87 -9.80 7.95
N TRP A 77 -1.92 -10.44 7.25
CA TRP A 77 -0.50 -10.42 7.63
C TRP A 77 0.09 -9.01 7.60
N LEU A 78 -0.24 -8.22 6.58
CA LEU A 78 0.20 -6.82 6.48
C LEU A 78 -0.39 -5.95 7.58
N SER A 79 -1.68 -6.09 7.87
CA SER A 79 -2.35 -5.34 8.94
C SER A 79 -1.77 -5.66 10.32
N GLU A 80 -1.63 -6.94 10.65
CA GLU A 80 -0.99 -7.36 11.90
C GLU A 80 0.46 -6.89 11.99
N GLY A 81 1.21 -6.98 10.89
CA GLY A 81 2.58 -6.50 10.80
C GLY A 81 2.70 -4.99 11.02
N PHE A 82 1.78 -4.21 10.44
CA PHE A 82 1.71 -2.77 10.64
C PHE A 82 1.41 -2.40 12.10
N ILE A 83 0.44 -3.07 12.74
CA ILE A 83 0.11 -2.82 14.15
C ILE A 83 1.32 -3.10 15.05
N ARG A 84 1.99 -4.25 14.87
CA ARG A 84 3.20 -4.59 15.64
C ARG A 84 4.31 -3.55 15.43
N TRP A 85 4.54 -3.14 14.18
CA TRP A 85 5.51 -2.10 13.86
C TRP A 85 5.17 -0.74 14.49
N CYS A 86 3.89 -0.45 14.71
CA CYS A 86 3.43 0.73 15.43
C CYS A 86 3.67 0.66 16.94
N GLU A 87 3.58 -0.53 17.54
CA GLU A 87 3.77 -0.76 18.98
C GLU A 87 5.25 -0.92 19.40
N GLU A 88 6.14 -1.28 18.47
CA GLU A 88 7.58 -1.50 18.75
C GLU A 88 8.42 -0.22 18.86
N VAL A 89 7.85 0.95 18.56
CA VAL A 89 8.54 2.26 18.50
C VAL A 89 8.17 3.12 19.70
#